data_AF-A0A6I1NH82-F1
#
_entry.id   AF-A0A6I1NH82-F1
#
_cell.length_a   1.000
_cell.length_b   1.000
_cell.length_c   1.000
_cell.angle_alpha   90.00
_cell.angle_beta   90.00
_cell.angle_gamma   90.00
#
_symmetry.space_group_name_H-M   'P 1'
#
loop_
_entity.id
_entity.type
_entity.pdbx_description
1 polymer ?
#
loop_
_entity_poly.entity_id
_entity_poly.type
_entity_poly.pdbx_seq_one_letter_code
_entity_poly.pdbx_strand_id
1 'polypeptide(L)' 'MAVNYGGQTGYSVRVRWTGTTTRDTETQAVTTGQSNTFDIPTAWITENRGKTVLINYSIVRTNSSEQRMFSQVLRVNF' A
#
# COMPACT_ATOMS: atom_id res chain seq x y z
N MET A 1 7.27 -2.54 5.80
CA MET A 1 5.95 -2.72 6.47
C MET A 1 5.42 -4.07 6.06
N ALA A 2 5.07 -4.94 6.99
CA ALA A 2 4.52 -6.27 6.68
C ALA A 2 3.01 -6.26 6.89
N VAL A 3 2.24 -6.70 5.89
CA VAL A 3 0.78 -6.85 5.97
C VAL A 3 0.48 -8.35 5.87
N ASN A 4 -0.09 -8.92 6.93
CA ASN A 4 -0.57 -10.30 6.95
C ASN A 4 -2.07 -10.31 6.68
N TYR A 5 -2.49 -11.00 5.61
CA TYR A 5 -3.90 -11.20 5.27
C TYR A 5 -4.24 -12.70 5.39
N GLY A 6 -5.15 -13.03 6.30
CA GLY A 6 -5.69 -14.37 6.47
C GLY A 6 -6.80 -14.65 5.46
N GLY A 7 -6.44 -14.92 4.19
CA GLY A 7 -7.34 -15.58 3.25
C GLY A 7 -7.59 -14.88 1.91
N GLN A 8 -7.62 -15.73 0.88
CA GLN A 8 -7.97 -15.55 -0.52
C GLN A 8 -6.86 -15.08 -1.47
N THR A 9 -6.17 -16.06 -2.05
CA THR A 9 -5.68 -16.00 -3.43
C THR A 9 -6.74 -15.40 -4.36
N GLY A 10 -6.32 -14.56 -5.31
CA GLY A 10 -7.23 -13.87 -6.25
C GLY A 10 -7.52 -12.42 -5.87
N TYR A 11 -6.80 -11.86 -4.91
CA TYR A 11 -6.77 -10.43 -4.63
C TYR A 11 -5.43 -9.82 -5.05
N SER A 12 -5.46 -8.53 -5.32
CA SER A 12 -4.30 -7.71 -5.60
C SER A 12 -4.23 -6.55 -4.60
N VAL A 13 -3.03 -6.24 -4.14
CA VAL A 13 -2.75 -5.22 -3.15
C VAL A 13 -1.79 -4.17 -3.72
N ARG A 14 -1.99 -2.91 -3.34
CA ARG A 14 -1.04 -1.81 -3.59
C ARG A 14 -1.03 -0.84 -2.43
N VAL A 15 0.08 -0.14 -2.25
CA VAL A 15 0.23 0.92 -1.25
C VAL A 15 0.00 2.27 -1.90
N ARG A 16 -0.75 3.13 -1.22
CA ARG A 16 -0.91 4.54 -1.53
C ARG A 16 -0.08 5.36 -0.56
N TRP A 17 0.73 6.24 -1.12
CA TRP A 17 1.53 7.25 -0.43
C TRP A 17 0.97 8.62 -0.75
N THR A 18 0.48 9.33 0.25
CA THR A 18 0.00 10.70 0.13
C THR A 18 0.90 11.62 0.93
N GLY A 19 1.84 12.25 0.23
CA GLY A 19 2.71 13.32 0.74
C GLY A 19 2.60 14.54 -0.17
N THR A 20 3.75 15.17 -0.47
CA THR A 20 3.88 16.28 -1.43
C THR A 20 3.25 15.93 -2.78
N THR A 21 3.45 14.69 -3.23
CA THR A 21 2.75 14.10 -4.37
C THR A 21 2.05 12.82 -3.92
N THR A 22 0.84 12.56 -4.42
CA THR A 22 0.18 11.26 -4.22
C THR A 22 0.73 10.26 -5.23
N ARG A 23 1.22 9.13 -4.73
CA ARG A 23 1.80 8.05 -5.54
C ARG A 23 1.26 6.71 -5.08
N ASP A 24 1.07 5.80 -6.03
CA ASP A 24 0.74 4.41 -5.74
C ASP A 24 1.98 3.56 -6.08
N THR A 25 2.23 2.51 -5.30
CA THR A 25 3.25 1.51 -5.64
C THR A 25 2.78 0.62 -6.79
N GLU A 26 3.64 -0.29 -7.22
CA GLU A 26 3.22 -1.45 -8.00
C GLU A 26 2.11 -2.23 -7.29
N THR A 27 1.34 -2.97 -8.10
CA THR A 27 0.30 -3.88 -7.61
C THR A 27 0.90 -5.27 -7.49
N GLN A 28 0.80 -5.87 -6.31
CA GLN A 28 1.25 -7.24 -6.06
C GLN A 28 0.05 -8.17 -5.83
N ALA A 29 0.16 -9.43 -6.25
CA ALA A 29 -0.85 -10.43 -5.94
C ALA A 29 -0.76 -10.84 -4.46
N VAL A 30 -1.91 -11.06 -3.82
CA VAL A 30 -1.98 -11.58 -2.46
C VAL A 30 -1.74 -13.10 -2.51
N THR A 31 -0.69 -13.55 -1.84
CA THR A 31 -0.37 -14.97 -1.66
C THR A 31 -0.70 -15.37 -0.22
N THR A 32 -1.59 -16.35 -0.06
CA THR A 32 -2.02 -16.77 1.28
C THR A 32 -0.83 -17.30 2.08
N GLY A 33 -0.70 -16.87 3.34
CA GLY A 33 0.40 -17.26 4.22
C GLY A 33 1.73 -16.54 3.94
N GLN A 34 1.74 -15.54 3.05
CA GLN A 34 2.89 -14.69 2.78
C GLN A 34 2.51 -13.22 2.95
N SER A 35 3.40 -12.44 3.56
CA SER A 35 3.24 -10.99 3.64
C SER A 35 3.69 -10.34 2.34
N ASN A 36 2.86 -9.47 1.77
CA ASN A 36 3.30 -8.59 0.68
C ASN A 36 4.24 -7.50 1.24
N THR A 37 5.40 -7.35 0.61
CA THR A 37 6.39 -6.34 0.98
C THR A 37 6.50 -5.35 -0.16
N PHE A 38 6.38 -4.06 0.16
CA PHE A 38 6.49 -2.97 -0.80
C PHE A 38 7.68 -2.09 -0.44
N ASP A 39 8.59 -1.92 -1.40
CA ASP A 39 9.70 -0.99 -1.27
C ASP A 39 9.24 0.43 -1.59
N ILE A 40 9.42 1.33 -0.64
CA ILE A 40 9.15 2.75 -0.83
C ILE A 40 10.44 3.43 -1.27
N PRO A 41 10.50 4.06 -2.46
CA PRO A 41 11.72 4.71 -2.94
C PRO A 41 12.21 5.79 -1.98
N THR A 42 13.51 5.79 -1.67
CA THR A 42 14.15 6.79 -0.80
C THR A 42 13.90 8.22 -1.27
N ALA A 43 13.77 8.44 -2.58
CA ALA A 43 13.42 9.75 -3.15
C ALA A 43 12.08 10.29 -2.61
N TRP A 44 11.08 9.44 -2.38
CA TRP A 44 9.78 9.85 -1.83
C TRP A 44 9.92 10.27 -0.37
N ILE A 45 10.80 9.60 0.38
CA ILE A 45 11.10 9.96 1.77
C ILE A 45 11.82 11.32 1.81
N THR A 46 12.87 11.49 1.01
CA THR A 46 13.64 12.74 0.94
C THR A 46 12.77 13.94 0.55
N GLU A 47 11.86 13.78 -0.42
CA GLU A 47 10.91 14.83 -0.82
C GLU A 47 9.95 15.25 0.31
N ASN A 48 9.68 14.36 1.26
CA ASN A 48 8.72 14.58 2.34
C ASN A 48 9.39 14.76 3.71
N ARG A 49 10.70 15.01 3.75
CA ARG A 49 11.43 15.28 4.99
C ARG A 49 10.83 16.48 5.71
N GLY A 50 10.55 16.34 7.02
CA GLY A 50 9.89 17.37 7.81
C GLY A 50 8.39 17.55 7.54
N LYS A 51 7.78 16.64 6.77
CA LYS A 51 6.33 16.62 6.50
C LYS A 51 5.70 15.33 6.99
N THR A 52 4.41 15.40 7.30
CA THR A 52 3.59 14.21 7.53
C THR A 52 3.16 13.59 6.21
N VAL A 53 3.33 12.29 6.09
CA VAL A 53 2.86 11.45 5.00
C VAL A 53 1.75 10.53 5.50
N LEU A 54 0.72 10.33 4.67
CA LEU A 54 -0.34 9.37 4.91
C LEU A 54 -0.11 8.13 4.04
N ILE A 55 -0.12 6.96 4.65
CA ILE A 55 0.11 5.68 3.98
C ILE A 55 -1.06 4.74 4.27
N ASN A 56 -1.62 4.12 3.24
CA ASN A 56 -2.59 3.04 3.41
C ASN A 56 -2.40 2.03 2.28
N TYR A 57 -2.85 0.80 2.49
CA TYR A 57 -2.96 -0.17 1.41
C TYR A 57 -4.41 -0.30 0.95
N SER A 58 -4.57 -0.74 -0.30
CA SER A 58 -5.86 -1.09 -0.87
C SER A 58 -5.80 -2.48 -1.47
N ILE A 59 -6.88 -3.24 -1.30
CA ILE A 59 -7.04 -4.56 -1.90
C ILE A 59 -8.26 -4.58 -2.81
N VAL A 60 -8.18 -5.34 -3.89
CA VAL A 60 -9.32 -5.61 -4.78
C VAL A 60 -9.18 -6.99 -5.39
N ARG A 61 -10.30 -7.65 -5.65
CA ARG A 61 -10.31 -8.92 -6.34
C ARG A 61 -9.76 -8.73 -7.77
N THR A 62 -8.84 -9.59 -8.16
CA THR A 62 -8.19 -9.52 -9.49
C THR A 62 -9.25 -9.70 -10.58
N ASN A 63 -9.17 -8.90 -11.65
CA ASN A 63 -10.13 -8.87 -12.76
C ASN A 63 -11.58 -8.59 -12.34
N SER A 64 -11.79 -7.87 -11.23
CA SER A 64 -13.12 -7.44 -10.78
C SER A 64 -13.32 -5.94 -10.95
N SER A 65 -14.57 -5.53 -11.14
CA SER A 65 -15.03 -4.13 -11.08
C SER A 65 -15.47 -3.71 -9.67
N GLU A 66 -15.25 -4.58 -8.68
CA GLU A 66 -15.50 -4.29 -7.26
C GLU A 66 -14.79 -3.03 -6.78
N GLN A 67 -15.40 -2.36 -5.80
CA GLN A 67 -14.76 -1.25 -5.11
C GLN A 67 -13.55 -1.75 -4.32
N ARG A 68 -12.46 -0.99 -4.36
CA ARG A 68 -11.27 -1.27 -3.56
C ARG A 68 -11.61 -1.14 -2.07
N MET A 69 -11.22 -2.14 -1.30
CA MET A 69 -11.21 -2.06 0.15
C MET A 69 -9.91 -1.40 0.61
N PHE A 70 -9.99 -0.56 1.64
CA PHE A 70 -8.85 0.22 2.13
C PHE A 70 -8.54 -0.15 3.58
N SER A 71 -7.25 -0.16 3.90
CA SER A 71 -6.80 -0.25 5.29
C SER A 71 -7.04 1.06 6.05
N GLN A 72 -6.80 1.02 7.35
CA GLN A 72 -6.57 2.24 8.12
C GLN A 72 -5.38 3.03 7.55
N VAL A 73 -5.42 4.34 7.74
CA VAL A 73 -4.37 5.27 7.33
C VAL A 73 -3.31 5.35 8.43
N LEU A 74 -2.07 5.04 8.06
CA LEU A 74 -0.89 5.28 8.86
C LEU A 74 -0.36 6.70 8.60
N ARG A 75 -0.12 7.46 9.67
CA ARG A 75 0.53 8.77 9.59
C ARG A 75 2.00 8.60 9.94
N VAL A 76 2.89 9.04 9.07
CA VAL A 76 4.34 8.90 9.24
C VAL A 76 5.01 10.27 9.11
N ASN A 77 5.97 10.55 9.98
CA ASN A 77 6.81 11.74 9.93
C ASN A 77 8.27 11.28 9.78
N PHE A 78 9.06 12.01 8.98
CA PHE A 78 10.47 11.71 8.69
C PHE A 78 11.38 12.90 9.03
#